data_AF-A0A927X1U7-F1
#
_entry.id   AF-A0A927X1U7-F1
#
_cell.length_a   1.000
_cell.length_b   1.000
_cell.length_c   1.000
_cell.angle_alpha   90.00
_cell.angle_beta   90.00
_cell.angle_gamma   90.00
#
_symmetry.space_group_name_H-M   'P 1'
#
loop_
_entity.id
_entity.type
_entity.pdbx_description
1 polymer ?
#
loop_
_entity_poly.entity_id
_entity_poly.type
_entity_poly.pdbx_seq_one_letter_code
_entity_poly.pdbx_strand_id
1 'polypeptide(L)' 'MKFLKAIKWIVESILLGLGILFVFNLVGVYINVNIPINIFTILIVGFLRIPGLVAVIIYMLI' A
#
# COMPACT_ATOMS: atom_id res chain seq x y z
N MET A 1 -23.10 6.59 -14.63
CA MET A 1 -22.41 5.28 -14.54
C MET A 1 -20.87 5.34 -14.40
N LYS A 2 -20.15 6.37 -14.88
CA LYS A 2 -18.67 6.43 -14.77
C LYS A 2 -18.16 6.77 -13.36
N PHE A 3 -18.85 7.65 -12.63
CA PHE A 3 -18.43 8.11 -11.29
C PHE A 3 -18.46 7.00 -10.23
N LEU A 4 -19.53 6.20 -10.21
CA LEU A 4 -19.65 5.07 -9.27
C LEU A 4 -18.54 4.02 -9.49
N LYS A 5 -18.12 3.82 -10.74
CA LYS A 5 -17.01 2.92 -11.10
C LYS A 5 -15.67 3.45 -10.59
N ALA A 6 -15.46 4.77 -10.63
CA ALA A 6 -14.26 5.39 -10.08
C ALA A 6 -14.20 5.27 -8.55
N ILE A 7 -15.31 5.53 -7.84
CA ILE A 7 -15.38 5.35 -6.39
C ILE A 7 -15.09 3.90 -6.00
N LYS A 8 -15.74 2.94 -6.67
CA LYS A 8 -15.50 1.52 -6.43
C LYS A 8 -14.01 1.17 -6.58
N TRP A 9 -13.38 1.64 -7.64
CA TRP A 9 -11.97 1.40 -7.89
C TRP A 9 -11.04 2.04 -6.84
N ILE A 10 -11.37 3.24 -6.36
CA ILE A 10 -10.61 3.88 -5.27
C ILE A 10 -10.71 3.06 -3.99
N VAL A 11 -11.92 2.61 -3.63
CA VAL A 11 -12.14 1.77 -2.44
C VAL A 11 -11.38 0.45 -2.56
N GLU A 12 -11.46 -0.22 -3.71
CA GLU A 12 -10.67 -1.44 -3.99
C GLU A 12 -9.17 -1.19 -3.85
N SER A 13 -8.68 -0.06 -4.35
CA SER A 13 -7.26 0.29 -4.28
C SER A 13 -6.80 0.54 -2.85
N ILE A 14 -7.62 1.23 -2.04
CA ILE A 14 -7.32 1.46 -0.60
C ILE A 14 -7.29 0.13 0.16
N LEU A 15 -8.28 -0.75 -0.08
CA LEU A 15 -8.33 -2.08 0.55
C LEU A 15 -7.13 -2.93 0.16
N LEU A 16 -6.72 -2.89 -1.12
CA LEU A 16 -5.51 -3.56 -1.60
C LEU A 16 -4.25 -2.98 -0.94
N GLY A 17 -4.12 -1.66 -0.85
CA GLY A 17 -2.98 -1.01 -0.20
C GLY A 17 -2.85 -1.42 1.27
N LEU A 18 -3.97 -1.41 2.00
CA LEU A 18 -4.03 -1.90 3.37
C LEU A 18 -3.65 -3.38 3.47
N GLY A 19 -4.20 -4.24 2.61
CA GLY A 19 -3.90 -5.67 2.61
C GLY A 19 -2.42 -5.96 2.32
N ILE A 20 -1.84 -5.30 1.31
CA ILE A 20 -0.43 -5.45 0.96
C ILE A 20 0.47 -4.98 2.09
N LEU A 21 0.23 -3.79 2.64
CA LEU A 21 1.03 -3.25 3.75
C LEU A 21 0.93 -4.12 5.00
N PHE A 22 -0.27 -4.61 5.31
CA PHE A 22 -0.49 -5.49 6.46
C PHE A 22 0.27 -6.80 6.32
N VAL A 23 0.10 -7.50 5.19
CA VAL A 23 0.81 -8.76 4.90
C VAL A 23 2.32 -8.53 4.87
N PHE A 24 2.77 -7.44 4.26
CA PHE A 24 4.18 -7.09 4.23
C PHE A 24 4.73 -6.86 5.63
N ASN A 25 4.04 -6.11 6.49
CA ASN A 25 4.49 -5.86 7.86
C ASN A 25 4.51 -7.13 8.72
N LEU A 26 3.60 -8.08 8.50
CA LEU A 26 3.63 -9.38 9.18
C LEU A 26 4.93 -10.15 8.87
N VAL A 27 5.37 -10.12 7.61
CA VAL A 27 6.64 -10.76 7.20
C VAL A 27 7.85 -9.88 7.57
N GLY A 28 7.68 -8.57 7.46
CA GLY A 28 8.71 -7.55 7.67
C GLY A 28 9.24 -7.52 9.10
N VAL A 29 8.39 -7.84 10.09
CA VAL A 29 8.81 -7.98 11.49
C VAL A 29 9.96 -8.96 11.67
N TYR A 30 10.00 -10.06 10.91
CA TYR A 30 11.09 -11.06 10.98
C TYR A 30 12.43 -10.56 10.42
N ILE A 31 12.41 -9.50 9.60
CA ILE A 31 13.59 -8.89 8.98
C ILE A 31 13.84 -7.45 9.48
N ASN A 32 13.21 -7.04 10.59
CA ASN A 32 13.26 -5.67 11.15
C ASN A 32 12.84 -4.56 10.15
N VAL A 33 11.97 -4.88 9.20
CA VAL A 33 11.38 -3.89 8.28
C VAL A 33 9.92 -3.67 8.65
N ASN A 34 9.54 -2.44 8.93
CA ASN A 34 8.14 -2.09 9.22
C ASN A 34 7.76 -0.81 8.48
N ILE A 35 6.81 -0.92 7.57
CA ILE A 35 6.29 0.23 6.82
C ILE A 35 5.13 0.84 7.61
N PRO A 36 5.19 2.13 7.97
CA PRO A 36 4.10 2.77 8.69
C PRO A 36 2.82 2.75 7.86
N ILE A 37 1.74 2.23 8.44
CA ILE A 37 0.42 2.19 7.81
C ILE A 37 -0.26 3.55 8.04
N ASN A 38 -0.11 4.46 7.08
CA ASN A 38 -0.73 5.79 7.12
C ASN A 38 -1.41 6.09 5.77
N ILE A 39 -2.12 7.22 5.68
CA ILE A 39 -2.91 7.53 4.48
C ILE A 39 -2.03 7.59 3.21
N PHE A 40 -0.79 8.07 3.33
CA PHE A 40 0.13 8.23 2.20
C PHE A 40 0.67 6.90 1.72
N THR A 41 1.14 6.04 2.62
CA THR A 41 1.66 4.72 2.25
C THR A 41 0.54 3.84 1.68
N ILE A 42 -0.67 3.90 2.25
CA ILE A 42 -1.84 3.18 1.73
C ILE A 42 -2.19 3.67 0.31
N LEU A 43 -2.16 4.98 0.04
CA LEU A 43 -2.45 5.49 -1.30
C LEU A 43 -1.37 5.10 -2.31
N ILE A 44 -0.10 5.24 -1.95
CA ILE A 44 1.01 4.86 -2.83
C ILE A 44 0.96 3.36 -3.14
N VAL A 45 0.90 2.52 -2.11
CA VAL A 45 0.86 1.05 -2.29
C VAL A 45 -0.47 0.58 -2.87
N GLY A 46 -1.58 1.24 -2.56
CA GLY A 46 -2.90 0.87 -3.08
C GLY A 46 -3.06 1.14 -4.57
N PHE A 47 -2.59 2.29 -5.04
CA PHE A 47 -2.69 2.68 -6.46
C PHE A 47 -1.62 1.99 -7.31
N LEU A 48 -0.38 1.93 -6.83
CA LEU A 48 0.75 1.37 -7.58
C LEU A 48 1.00 -0.11 -7.29
N ARG A 49 0.33 -0.71 -6.31
CA ARG A 49 0.46 -2.13 -5.91
C ARG A 49 1.91 -2.48 -5.54
N ILE A 50 2.46 -3.53 -6.17
CA ILE A 50 3.83 -4.01 -5.94
C ILE A 50 4.87 -2.91 -6.26
N PRO A 51 4.82 -2.21 -7.42
CA PRO A 51 5.69 -1.06 -7.66
C PRO A 51 5.64 0.00 -6.54
N GLY A 52 4.45 0.27 -5.99
CA GLY A 52 4.28 1.22 -4.89
C GLY A 52 4.96 0.75 -3.61
N LEU A 53 4.84 -0.53 -3.28
CA LEU A 53 5.51 -1.14 -2.14
C LEU A 53 7.04 -1.02 -2.27
N VAL A 54 7.60 -1.34 -3.43
CA VAL A 54 9.04 -1.22 -3.69
C VAL A 54 9.51 0.22 -3.57
N ALA A 55 8.75 1.19 -4.09
CA ALA A 55 9.07 2.61 -3.97
C ALA A 55 9.11 3.07 -2.51
N VAL A 56 8.14 2.66 -1.69
CA VAL A 56 8.12 2.99 -0.25
C VAL A 56 9.31 2.35 0.48
N ILE A 57 9.66 1.11 0.16
CA ILE A 57 10.83 0.44 0.74
C ILE A 57 12.11 1.19 0.38
N ILE A 58 12.32 1.51 -0.90
CA ILE A 58 13.49 2.28 -1.33
C ILE A 58 13.56 3.62 -0.60
N TYR A 59 12.43 4.33 -0.49
CA TYR A 59 12.36 5.60 0.22
C TYR A 59 12.73 5.48 1.71
N MET A 60 12.41 4.36 2.37
CA MET A 60 12.81 4.12 3.76
C MET A 60 14.28 3.72 3.94
N LEU A 61 14.96 3.30 2.87
CA LEU A 61 16.37 2.88 2.89
C LEU A 61 17.35 4.03 2.59
N ILE A 62 16.85 5.19 2.15
CA ILE A 62 17.61 6.42 1.89
C ILE A 62 17.59 7.30 3.13
#